data_AF-A0A1X1BH69-F1
#
_entry.id   AF-A0A1X1BH69-F1
#
_cell.length_a   1.000
_cell.length_b   1.000
_cell.length_c   1.000
_cell.angle_alpha   90.00
_cell.angle_beta   90.00
_cell.angle_gamma   90.00
#
_symmetry.space_group_name_H-M   'P 1'
#
loop_
_entity.id
_entity.type
_entity.pdbx_description
1 polymer ?
#
loop_
_entity_poly.entity_id
_entity_poly.type
_entity_poly.pdbx_seq_one_letter_code
_entity_poly.pdbx_strand_id
1 'polypeptide(L)'
;MGGDGGSIPGRIDLVRTSGYTFVRNLGGMGYSPNTQMKAADEHLTSAQIRDLRWSTCSLSQEPLSRPIMACRVGLLYNKESVIKYILAKKPLVSMQHTKNLKDFKEVKFQVDPDSRRFVCPITRTEFCAANRGVLVWKCGCCVSEKAFKELMKSQTSQGEASCPNCNAPFVYNPQAFDLQSTTLDPMSHDMVMLVPDHSEEGYLRAKLMKKGKGSR
;
A
#
# COMPACT_ATOMS: atom_id res chain seq x y z
N MET A 1 62.86 -6.97 6.04
CA MET A 1 61.56 -7.61 6.29
C MET A 1 60.56 -6.96 5.36
N GLY A 2 60.39 -7.51 4.16
CA GLY A 2 59.45 -7.03 3.17
C GLY A 2 58.64 -8.23 2.71
N GLY A 3 57.34 -8.21 2.99
CA GLY A 3 56.46 -9.34 2.73
C GLY A 3 54.99 -8.96 2.81
N ASP A 4 54.64 -7.70 2.53
CA ASP A 4 53.25 -7.35 2.25
C ASP A 4 52.94 -7.80 0.81
N GLY A 5 52.61 -9.08 0.69
CA GLY A 5 52.04 -9.68 -0.51
C GLY A 5 50.62 -9.14 -0.72
N GLY A 6 50.51 -7.87 -1.11
CA GLY A 6 49.28 -7.31 -1.62
C GLY A 6 48.88 -8.09 -2.87
N SER A 7 47.75 -8.79 -2.80
CA SER A 7 47.15 -9.46 -3.95
C SER A 7 46.94 -8.43 -5.08
N ILE A 8 47.49 -8.72 -6.27
CA ILE A 8 47.34 -7.86 -7.45
C ILE A 8 45.83 -7.74 -7.75
N PRO A 9 45.26 -6.51 -7.79
CA PRO A 9 43.85 -6.31 -8.04
C PRO A 9 43.47 -6.87 -9.41
N GLY A 10 42.47 -7.74 -9.43
CA GLY A 10 41.97 -8.34 -10.67
C GLY A 10 41.10 -7.37 -11.46
N ARG A 11 40.84 -7.68 -12.73
CA ARG A 11 39.86 -6.93 -13.55
C ARG A 11 38.50 -6.82 -12.85
N ILE A 12 38.13 -7.84 -12.08
CA ILE A 12 36.86 -7.91 -11.32
C ILE A 12 36.79 -6.83 -10.22
N ASP A 13 37.93 -6.38 -9.68
CA ASP A 13 38.02 -5.39 -8.61
C ASP A 13 38.01 -3.95 -9.16
N LEU A 14 38.55 -3.78 -10.37
CA LEU A 14 38.69 -2.50 -11.06
C LEU A 14 37.48 -2.16 -11.93
N VAL A 15 36.82 -3.16 -12.51
CA VAL A 15 35.75 -2.98 -13.48
C VAL A 15 34.40 -3.20 -12.81
N ARG A 16 33.64 -2.12 -12.63
CA ARG A 16 32.24 -2.18 -12.24
C ARG A 16 31.40 -2.62 -13.44
N THR A 17 30.92 -3.85 -13.39
CA THR A 17 30.00 -4.43 -14.37
C THR A 17 28.59 -3.92 -14.09
N SER A 18 27.93 -3.32 -15.08
CA SER A 18 26.53 -2.89 -14.95
C SER A 18 25.64 -4.08 -14.55
N GLY A 19 24.82 -3.91 -13.51
CA GLY A 19 23.95 -4.97 -12.99
C GLY A 19 24.63 -6.00 -12.10
N TYR A 20 25.84 -5.74 -11.58
CA TYR A 20 26.51 -6.56 -10.58
C TYR A 20 26.97 -5.71 -9.39
N THR A 21 26.85 -6.26 -8.19
CA THR A 21 27.32 -5.65 -6.94
C THR A 21 28.25 -6.63 -6.21
N PHE A 22 29.14 -6.10 -5.36
CA PHE A 22 29.94 -6.93 -4.48
C PHE A 22 29.12 -7.37 -3.27
N VAL A 23 29.32 -8.63 -2.84
CA VAL A 23 28.62 -9.23 -1.68
C VAL A 23 28.80 -8.40 -0.40
N ARG A 24 29.94 -7.70 -0.25
CA ARG A 24 30.18 -6.73 0.83
C ARG A 24 30.87 -5.49 0.28
N ASN A 25 30.31 -4.32 0.52
CA ASN A 25 30.91 -3.02 0.17
C ASN A 25 31.83 -2.52 1.30
N LEU A 26 32.66 -3.42 1.83
CA LEU A 26 33.68 -3.12 2.84
C LEU A 26 35.02 -3.30 2.14
N GLY A 27 35.80 -2.23 2.00
CA GLY A 27 37.10 -2.24 1.32
C GLY A 27 38.15 -3.06 2.07
N GLY A 28 37.99 -4.38 2.08
CA GLY A 28 38.85 -5.32 2.80
C GLY A 28 39.57 -6.28 1.86
N MET A 29 40.79 -6.66 2.24
CA MET A 29 41.57 -7.71 1.58
C MET A 29 40.94 -9.10 1.83
N GLY A 30 40.64 -9.84 0.77
CA GLY A 30 40.16 -11.23 0.81
C GLY A 30 39.43 -11.64 -0.47
N TYR A 31 39.11 -12.94 -0.61
CA TYR A 31 38.36 -13.47 -1.76
C TYR A 31 36.84 -13.18 -1.67
N SER A 32 36.31 -13.03 -0.45
CA SER A 32 34.88 -12.84 -0.20
C SER A 32 34.34 -11.42 -0.49
N PRO A 33 35.09 -10.31 -0.27
CA PRO A 33 34.64 -8.96 -0.66
C PRO A 33 34.55 -8.77 -2.19
N ASN A 34 35.32 -9.53 -2.97
CA ASN A 34 35.42 -9.37 -4.43
C ASN A 34 34.47 -10.29 -5.22
N THR A 35 33.63 -11.04 -4.52
CA THR A 35 32.60 -11.86 -5.17
C THR A 35 31.54 -10.93 -5.76
N GLN A 36 31.50 -10.82 -7.09
CA GLN A 36 30.42 -10.13 -7.79
C GLN A 36 29.19 -11.04 -7.81
N MET A 37 28.14 -10.58 -7.15
CA MET A 37 26.80 -11.12 -7.34
C MET A 37 26.10 -10.29 -8.41
N LYS A 38 25.24 -10.93 -9.21
CA LYS A 38 24.29 -10.18 -10.02
C LYS A 38 23.51 -9.30 -9.04
N ALA A 39 23.41 -8.02 -9.33
CA ALA A 39 22.42 -7.16 -8.70
C ALA A 39 21.07 -7.69 -9.19
N ALA A 40 20.62 -8.79 -8.60
CA ALA A 40 19.23 -9.14 -8.65
C ALA A 40 18.53 -7.91 -8.08
N ASP A 41 17.65 -7.31 -8.87
CA ASP A 41 16.63 -6.44 -8.31
C ASP A 41 15.78 -7.34 -7.40
N GLU A 42 16.28 -7.63 -6.19
CA GLU A 42 15.53 -8.34 -5.13
C GLU A 42 14.31 -7.51 -4.70
N HIS A 43 14.27 -6.25 -5.11
CA HIS A 43 13.17 -5.35 -4.89
C HIS A 43 12.12 -5.51 -5.98
N LEU A 44 10.94 -6.00 -5.57
CA LEU A 44 9.74 -5.98 -6.40
C LEU A 44 9.48 -4.57 -6.92
N THR A 45 9.08 -4.46 -8.18
CA THR A 45 8.66 -3.17 -8.75
C THR A 45 7.44 -2.64 -7.98
N SER A 46 7.24 -1.31 -8.00
CA SER A 46 6.07 -0.70 -7.35
C SER A 46 4.75 -1.26 -7.87
N ALA A 47 4.68 -1.62 -9.16
CA ALA A 47 3.52 -2.29 -9.74
C ALA A 47 3.31 -3.69 -9.16
N GLN A 48 4.36 -4.51 -9.06
CA GLN A 48 4.26 -5.85 -8.45
C GLN A 48 3.85 -5.77 -6.97
N ILE A 49 4.37 -4.81 -6.22
CA ILE A 49 3.98 -4.57 -4.82
C ILE A 49 2.48 -4.24 -4.73
N ARG A 50 1.97 -3.37 -5.61
CA ARG A 50 0.55 -3.04 -5.66
C ARG A 50 -0.32 -4.25 -6.04
N ASP A 51 0.12 -5.08 -6.98
CA ASP A 51 -0.63 -6.27 -7.37
C ASP A 51 -0.71 -7.30 -6.22
N LEU A 52 0.40 -7.48 -5.49
CA LEU A 52 0.41 -8.32 -4.29
C LEU A 52 -0.57 -7.81 -3.23
N ARG A 53 -0.62 -6.49 -2.99
CA ARG A 53 -1.56 -5.89 -2.00
C ARG A 53 -3.04 -6.12 -2.33
N TRP A 54 -3.38 -6.42 -3.58
CA TRP A 54 -4.74 -6.80 -3.98
C TRP A 54 -5.09 -8.26 -3.66
N SER A 55 -4.11 -9.09 -3.32
CA SER A 55 -4.30 -10.52 -3.04
C SER A 55 -3.83 -10.93 -1.65
N THR A 56 -3.07 -10.09 -0.94
CA THR A 56 -2.48 -10.43 0.37
C THR A 56 -2.95 -9.51 1.50
N CYS A 57 -3.19 -10.12 2.66
CA CYS A 57 -3.52 -9.44 3.90
C CYS A 57 -2.30 -8.70 4.43
N SER A 58 -2.39 -7.38 4.61
CA SER A 58 -1.25 -6.57 5.09
C SER A 58 -0.79 -6.92 6.52
N LEU A 59 -1.61 -7.64 7.29
CA LEU A 59 -1.31 -8.01 8.68
C LEU A 59 -0.77 -9.43 8.81
N SER A 60 -1.46 -10.43 8.23
CA SER A 60 -1.04 -11.84 8.32
C SER A 60 -0.16 -12.31 7.17
N GLN A 61 -0.05 -11.52 6.09
CA GLN A 61 0.63 -11.89 4.83
C GLN A 61 0.04 -13.13 4.14
N GLU A 62 -1.13 -13.57 4.56
CA GLU A 62 -1.89 -14.66 3.92
C GLU A 62 -2.76 -14.11 2.79
N PRO A 63 -3.24 -14.97 1.87
CA PRO A 63 -4.21 -14.58 0.86
C PRO A 63 -5.46 -13.93 1.47
N LEU A 64 -6.02 -12.94 0.77
CA LEU A 64 -7.22 -12.24 1.22
C LEU A 64 -8.44 -13.18 1.17
N SER A 65 -9.11 -13.33 2.29
CA SER A 65 -10.33 -14.11 2.45
C SER A 65 -11.48 -13.20 2.90
N ARG A 66 -12.66 -13.42 2.32
CA ARG A 66 -13.87 -12.70 2.72
C ARG A 66 -14.30 -13.16 4.11
N PRO A 67 -14.73 -12.26 5.01
CA PRO A 67 -14.90 -10.80 4.83
C PRO A 67 -13.59 -10.00 4.93
N ILE A 68 -13.44 -9.02 4.03
CA ILE A 68 -12.25 -8.17 3.90
C ILE A 68 -12.50 -6.80 4.55
N MET A 69 -11.52 -6.32 5.30
CA MET A 69 -11.53 -5.03 5.97
C MET A 69 -10.47 -4.11 5.37
N ALA A 70 -10.73 -2.80 5.36
CA ALA A 70 -9.75 -1.79 4.99
C ALA A 70 -9.59 -0.74 6.10
N CYS A 71 -8.40 -0.15 6.21
CA CYS A 71 -8.15 0.99 7.09
C CYS A 71 -8.16 2.32 6.33
N ARG A 72 -8.10 3.45 7.05
CA ARG A 72 -8.04 4.81 6.46
C ARG A 72 -6.77 5.10 5.63
N VAL A 73 -5.73 4.29 5.76
CA VAL A 73 -4.54 4.35 4.90
C VAL A 73 -4.81 3.71 3.53
N GLY A 74 -5.80 2.81 3.42
CA GLY A 74 -6.11 2.09 2.17
C GLY A 74 -5.52 0.68 2.08
N LEU A 75 -4.98 0.15 3.17
CA LEU A 75 -4.49 -1.24 3.24
C LEU A 75 -5.65 -2.22 3.49
N LEU A 76 -5.51 -3.44 2.97
CA LEU A 76 -6.51 -4.51 3.06
C LEU A 76 -6.09 -5.58 4.06
N TYR A 77 -7.09 -6.14 4.75
CA TYR A 77 -6.91 -7.10 5.84
C TYR A 77 -8.03 -8.13 5.85
N ASN A 78 -7.70 -9.34 6.32
CA ASN A 78 -8.71 -10.32 6.67
C ASN A 78 -9.34 -9.95 8.01
N LYS A 79 -10.68 -10.02 8.11
CA LYS A 79 -11.40 -9.68 9.34
C LYS A 79 -10.92 -10.49 10.54
N GLU A 80 -10.64 -11.77 10.34
CA GLU A 80 -10.12 -12.66 11.39
C GLU A 80 -8.76 -12.19 11.92
N SER A 81 -7.83 -11.82 11.03
CA SER A 81 -6.50 -11.34 11.42
C SER A 81 -6.60 -10.03 12.21
N VAL A 82 -7.49 -9.12 11.81
CA VAL A 82 -7.74 -7.86 12.54
C VAL A 82 -8.26 -8.14 13.95
N ILE A 83 -9.23 -9.03 14.10
CA ILE A 83 -9.79 -9.39 15.41
C ILE A 83 -8.70 -10.00 16.30
N LYS A 84 -7.93 -10.96 15.78
CA LYS A 84 -6.80 -11.58 16.50
C LYS A 84 -5.78 -10.52 16.96
N TYR A 85 -5.46 -9.55 16.11
CA TYR A 85 -4.52 -8.47 16.45
C TYR A 85 -5.05 -7.55 17.57
N ILE A 86 -6.31 -7.12 17.48
CA ILE A 86 -6.92 -6.26 18.50
C ILE A 86 -6.98 -6.98 19.86
N LEU A 87 -7.31 -8.27 19.86
CA LEU A 87 -7.32 -9.09 21.08
C LEU A 87 -5.92 -9.29 21.68
N ALA A 88 -4.91 -9.48 20.83
CA ALA A 88 -3.52 -9.67 21.28
C ALA A 88 -2.92 -8.41 21.93
N LYS A 89 -3.45 -7.21 21.63
CA LYS A 89 -2.96 -5.90 22.12
C LYS A 89 -1.45 -5.68 21.93
N LYS A 90 -0.82 -6.39 21.00
CA LYS A 90 0.61 -6.26 20.69
C LYS A 90 0.82 -5.10 19.73
N PRO A 91 1.56 -4.04 20.11
CA PRO A 91 1.79 -2.92 19.21
C PRO A 91 2.77 -3.34 18.10
N LEU A 92 2.28 -3.41 16.85
CA LEU A 92 3.14 -3.51 15.68
C LEU A 92 3.46 -2.11 15.17
N VAL A 93 4.74 -1.83 14.88
CA VAL A 93 5.21 -0.52 14.39
C VAL A 93 4.42 -0.07 13.16
N SER A 94 4.18 -0.98 12.22
CA SER A 94 3.43 -0.72 10.98
C SER A 94 1.93 -0.45 11.20
N MET A 95 1.38 -0.79 12.37
CA MET A 95 -0.08 -0.83 12.64
C MET A 95 -0.52 0.04 13.82
N GLN A 96 0.34 0.94 14.29
CA GLN A 96 0.01 1.86 15.39
C GLN A 96 -1.13 2.86 15.08
N HIS A 97 -1.49 3.04 13.80
CA HIS A 97 -2.56 3.94 13.35
C HIS A 97 -3.97 3.35 13.54
N THR A 98 -4.09 2.03 13.73
CA THR A 98 -5.35 1.34 13.98
C THR A 98 -5.33 0.68 15.36
N LYS A 99 -6.23 1.09 16.24
CA LYS A 99 -6.32 0.55 17.62
C LYS A 99 -7.66 -0.11 17.89
N ASN A 100 -8.72 0.40 17.28
CA ASN A 100 -10.09 -0.04 17.52
C ASN A 100 -10.70 -0.64 16.26
N LEU A 101 -11.75 -1.44 16.42
CA LEU A 101 -12.55 -1.96 15.29
C LEU A 101 -13.18 -0.83 14.45
N LYS A 102 -13.39 0.35 15.02
CA LYS A 102 -13.90 1.55 14.33
C LYS A 102 -12.95 2.10 13.28
N ASP A 103 -11.65 1.80 13.40
CA ASP A 103 -10.61 2.27 12.48
C ASP A 103 -10.56 1.43 11.19
N PHE A 104 -11.41 0.39 11.12
CA PHE A 104 -11.56 -0.49 9.98
C PHE A 104 -12.98 -0.41 9.41
N LYS A 105 -13.09 -0.59 8.10
CA LYS A 105 -14.35 -0.70 7.38
C LYS A 105 -14.38 -1.96 6.56
N GLU A 106 -15.48 -2.71 6.64
CA GLU A 106 -15.71 -3.88 5.78
C GLU A 106 -15.94 -3.42 4.34
N VAL A 107 -15.19 -4.01 3.39
CA VAL A 107 -15.24 -3.65 1.98
C VAL A 107 -16.05 -4.69 1.20
N LYS A 108 -17.04 -4.20 0.47
CA LYS A 108 -17.91 -5.01 -0.38
C LYS A 108 -17.29 -5.16 -1.77
N PHE A 109 -16.38 -6.11 -1.92
CA PHE A 109 -15.84 -6.48 -3.23
C PHE A 109 -16.76 -7.46 -3.95
N GLN A 110 -17.00 -7.24 -5.25
CA GLN A 110 -17.46 -8.30 -6.14
C GLN A 110 -16.24 -9.13 -6.59
N VAL A 111 -16.45 -10.42 -6.80
CA VAL A 111 -15.40 -11.33 -7.27
C VAL A 111 -15.88 -11.93 -8.57
N ASP A 112 -15.02 -11.91 -9.56
CA ASP A 112 -15.27 -12.57 -10.82
C ASP A 112 -15.23 -14.11 -10.62
N PRO A 113 -16.25 -14.87 -11.06
CA PRO A 113 -16.27 -16.32 -10.87
C PRO A 113 -15.11 -17.03 -11.59
N ASP A 114 -14.63 -16.48 -12.71
CA ASP A 114 -13.61 -17.11 -13.54
C ASP A 114 -12.20 -16.77 -13.04
N SER A 115 -11.87 -15.49 -12.88
CA SER A 115 -10.53 -15.07 -12.48
C SER A 115 -10.30 -15.11 -10.97
N ARG A 116 -11.38 -15.21 -10.17
CA ARG A 116 -11.37 -15.10 -8.70
C ARG A 116 -10.76 -13.79 -8.18
N ARG A 117 -10.62 -12.77 -9.04
CA ARG A 117 -10.10 -11.45 -8.69
C ARG A 117 -11.24 -10.51 -8.28
N PHE A 118 -10.87 -9.44 -7.56
CA PHE A 118 -11.82 -8.40 -7.21
C PHE A 118 -12.15 -7.54 -8.42
N VAL A 119 -13.44 -7.30 -8.64
CA VAL A 119 -13.95 -6.50 -9.76
C VAL A 119 -14.75 -5.31 -9.25
N CYS A 120 -14.66 -4.22 -10.00
CA CYS A 120 -15.47 -3.03 -9.78
C CYS A 120 -16.94 -3.31 -10.14
N PRO A 121 -17.91 -2.97 -9.28
CA PRO A 121 -19.33 -3.22 -9.56
C PRO A 121 -19.89 -2.41 -10.74
N ILE A 122 -19.27 -1.27 -11.07
CA ILE A 122 -19.74 -0.36 -12.13
C ILE A 122 -19.07 -0.70 -13.46
N THR A 123 -17.73 -0.71 -13.50
CA THR A 123 -16.96 -0.90 -14.74
C THR A 123 -16.73 -2.37 -15.08
N ARG A 124 -16.98 -3.29 -14.14
CA ARG A 124 -16.63 -4.72 -14.25
C ARG A 124 -15.16 -4.99 -14.58
N THR A 125 -14.30 -4.00 -14.33
CA THR A 125 -12.85 -4.13 -14.51
C THR A 125 -12.23 -4.69 -13.23
N GLU A 126 -11.26 -5.57 -13.39
CA GLU A 126 -10.46 -6.09 -12.29
C GLU A 126 -9.65 -4.98 -11.62
N PHE A 127 -9.56 -5.05 -10.30
CA PHE A 127 -8.61 -4.27 -9.52
C PHE A 127 -7.23 -4.89 -9.64
N CYS A 128 -6.24 -4.08 -10.01
CA CYS A 128 -4.86 -4.50 -10.20
C CYS A 128 -3.92 -3.32 -9.90
N ALA A 129 -2.62 -3.52 -10.11
CA ALA A 129 -1.63 -2.44 -9.96
C ALA A 129 -1.97 -1.16 -10.76
N ALA A 130 -2.57 -1.29 -11.94
CA ALA A 130 -2.94 -0.17 -12.80
C ALA A 130 -4.36 0.38 -12.54
N ASN A 131 -5.28 -0.46 -12.05
CA ASN A 131 -6.66 -0.09 -11.77
C ASN A 131 -6.89 -0.09 -10.26
N ARG A 132 -6.71 1.09 -9.65
CA ARG A 132 -6.93 1.30 -8.22
C ARG A 132 -8.43 1.41 -7.88
N GLY A 133 -8.76 1.15 -6.62
CA GLY A 133 -10.11 1.28 -6.09
C GLY A 133 -10.24 2.45 -5.12
N VAL A 134 -11.44 3.02 -5.07
CA VAL A 134 -11.87 4.05 -4.12
C VAL A 134 -12.94 3.44 -3.24
N LEU A 135 -12.68 3.41 -1.95
CA LEU A 135 -13.62 2.99 -0.92
C LEU A 135 -14.39 4.20 -0.38
N VAL A 136 -15.72 4.10 -0.37
CA VAL A 136 -16.58 5.05 0.35
C VAL A 136 -16.80 4.54 1.78
N TRP A 137 -16.21 5.22 2.77
CA TRP A 137 -16.13 4.77 4.16
C TRP A 137 -17.50 4.57 4.83
N LYS A 138 -18.49 5.41 4.50
CA LYS A 138 -19.84 5.32 5.10
C LYS A 138 -20.54 4.01 4.72
N CYS A 139 -20.50 3.61 3.44
CA CYS A 139 -21.24 2.46 2.94
C CYS A 139 -20.41 1.19 2.72
N GLY A 140 -19.09 1.29 2.60
CA GLY A 140 -18.20 0.16 2.33
C GLY A 140 -18.17 -0.29 0.86
N CYS A 141 -18.75 0.48 -0.07
CA CYS A 141 -18.66 0.19 -1.50
C CYS A 141 -17.28 0.56 -2.03
N CYS A 142 -16.71 -0.31 -2.86
CA CYS A 142 -15.47 -0.06 -3.58
C CYS A 142 -15.74 0.08 -5.07
N VAL A 143 -15.25 1.16 -5.69
CA VAL A 143 -15.44 1.49 -7.10
C VAL A 143 -14.08 1.81 -7.72
N SER A 144 -13.89 1.52 -9.02
CA SER A 144 -12.67 1.90 -9.75
C SER A 144 -12.45 3.40 -9.71
N GLU A 145 -11.20 3.83 -9.50
CA GLU A 145 -10.82 5.25 -9.46
C GLU A 145 -11.24 6.00 -10.73
N LYS A 146 -11.04 5.39 -11.90
CA LYS A 146 -11.39 5.98 -13.20
C LYS A 146 -12.89 6.27 -13.28
N ALA A 147 -13.71 5.26 -12.97
CA ALA A 147 -15.17 5.42 -12.96
C ALA A 147 -15.63 6.42 -11.90
N PHE A 148 -15.03 6.39 -10.72
CA PHE A 148 -15.42 7.29 -9.65
C PHE A 148 -15.14 8.75 -10.03
N LYS A 149 -13.96 9.03 -10.62
CA LYS A 149 -13.61 10.35 -11.15
C LYS A 149 -14.58 10.79 -12.22
N GLU A 150 -14.96 9.91 -13.15
CA GLU A 150 -15.90 10.22 -14.23
C GLU A 150 -17.30 10.55 -13.73
N LEU A 151 -17.82 9.77 -12.77
CA LEU A 151 -19.16 9.96 -12.21
C LEU A 151 -19.24 11.19 -11.30
N MET A 152 -18.13 11.61 -10.70
CA MET A 152 -18.07 12.76 -9.80
C MET A 152 -17.54 14.04 -10.46
N LYS A 153 -17.38 14.08 -11.79
CA LYS A 153 -16.89 15.27 -12.52
C LYS A 153 -17.72 16.53 -12.27
N SER A 154 -19.02 16.38 -12.01
CA SER A 154 -19.91 17.52 -11.75
C SER A 154 -19.73 18.13 -10.35
N GLN A 155 -19.03 17.45 -9.45
CA GLN A 155 -18.77 17.90 -8.09
C GLN A 155 -17.37 18.50 -8.00
N THR A 156 -17.29 19.83 -8.08
CA THR A 156 -16.01 20.57 -8.10
C THR A 156 -15.54 20.99 -6.71
N SER A 157 -16.45 21.06 -5.73
CA SER A 157 -16.16 21.49 -4.35
C SER A 157 -16.30 20.33 -3.35
N GLN A 158 -15.73 20.51 -2.15
CA GLN A 158 -15.99 19.62 -1.03
C GLN A 158 -17.45 19.75 -0.60
N GLY A 159 -18.15 18.64 -0.39
CA GLY A 159 -19.57 18.67 -0.08
C GLY A 159 -20.19 17.28 0.10
N GLU A 160 -21.50 17.26 0.31
CA GLU A 160 -22.28 16.04 0.40
C GLU A 160 -22.51 15.47 -1.01
N ALA A 161 -22.14 14.21 -1.21
CA ALA A 161 -22.38 13.48 -2.44
C ALA A 161 -23.03 12.12 -2.16
N SER A 162 -23.57 11.50 -3.19
CA SER A 162 -24.23 10.19 -3.11
C SER A 162 -23.37 9.10 -3.72
N CYS A 163 -23.17 7.98 -3.02
CA CYS A 163 -22.31 6.89 -3.47
C CYS A 163 -22.81 6.33 -4.82
N PRO A 164 -21.96 6.22 -5.86
CA PRO A 164 -22.40 5.81 -7.20
C PRO A 164 -22.86 4.35 -7.30
N ASN A 165 -22.61 3.53 -6.27
CA ASN A 165 -23.04 2.13 -6.23
C ASN A 165 -24.31 1.89 -5.40
N CYS A 166 -24.58 2.72 -4.39
CA CYS A 166 -25.67 2.45 -3.42
C CYS A 166 -26.44 3.68 -2.95
N ASN A 167 -26.15 4.86 -3.51
CA ASN A 167 -26.75 6.16 -3.18
C ASN A 167 -26.64 6.60 -1.72
N ALA A 168 -25.82 5.95 -0.90
CA ALA A 168 -25.58 6.38 0.47
C ALA A 168 -24.86 7.75 0.49
N PRO A 169 -25.26 8.68 1.38
CA PRO A 169 -24.61 9.98 1.49
C PRO A 169 -23.21 9.85 2.08
N PHE A 170 -22.27 10.63 1.57
CA PHE A 170 -20.89 10.69 2.05
C PHE A 170 -20.27 12.06 1.80
N VAL A 171 -19.22 12.40 2.55
CA VAL A 171 -18.46 13.64 2.33
C VAL A 171 -17.43 13.44 1.22
N TYR A 172 -17.68 14.08 0.08
CA TYR A 172 -16.80 14.09 -1.08
C TYR A 172 -15.78 15.22 -0.99
N ASN A 173 -14.56 14.94 -1.43
CA ASN A 173 -13.49 15.92 -1.51
C ASN A 173 -12.61 15.66 -2.74
N PRO A 174 -12.72 16.45 -3.82
CA PRO A 174 -12.00 16.18 -5.07
C PRO A 174 -10.48 16.18 -4.91
N GLN A 175 -9.97 16.92 -3.93
CA GLN A 175 -8.54 17.01 -3.68
C GLN A 175 -7.96 15.67 -3.18
N ALA A 176 -8.78 14.75 -2.65
CA ALA A 176 -8.32 13.44 -2.17
C ALA A 176 -7.76 12.53 -3.28
N PHE A 177 -8.00 12.86 -4.56
CA PHE A 177 -7.41 12.15 -5.70
C PHE A 177 -6.03 12.65 -6.11
N ASP A 178 -5.64 13.82 -5.61
CA ASP A 178 -4.38 14.42 -6.00
C ASP A 178 -3.25 13.86 -5.13
N LEU A 179 -2.36 13.08 -5.74
CA LEU A 179 -1.16 12.51 -5.11
C LEU A 179 -0.29 13.59 -4.44
N GLN A 180 -0.40 14.84 -4.89
CA GLN A 180 0.36 15.98 -4.36
C GLN A 180 -0.35 16.69 -3.21
N SER A 181 -1.61 16.35 -2.90
CA SER A 181 -2.40 16.91 -1.78
C SER A 181 -1.96 16.36 -0.42
N THR A 182 -0.67 16.55 -0.16
CA THR A 182 0.08 16.35 1.08
C THR A 182 -0.41 17.28 2.21
N THR A 183 -1.67 17.74 2.17
CA THR A 183 -2.26 18.69 3.11
C THR A 183 -3.64 18.25 3.58
N LEU A 184 -4.29 17.28 2.92
CA LEU A 184 -5.62 16.81 3.31
C LEU A 184 -5.59 15.81 4.47
N ASP A 185 -6.43 16.06 5.45
CA ASP A 185 -6.67 15.14 6.56
C ASP A 185 -7.47 13.91 6.05
N PRO A 186 -6.95 12.66 6.18
CA PRO A 186 -7.66 11.45 5.73
C PRO A 186 -9.00 11.17 6.43
N MET A 187 -9.31 11.96 7.47
CA MET A 187 -10.54 11.89 8.26
C MET A 187 -11.54 13.01 7.93
N SER A 188 -11.15 14.02 7.14
CA SER A 188 -12.07 15.12 6.77
C SER A 188 -13.08 14.71 5.69
N HIS A 189 -12.80 13.64 4.95
CA HIS A 189 -13.65 13.10 3.90
C HIS A 189 -13.88 11.60 4.11
N ASP A 190 -14.86 11.05 3.39
CA ASP A 190 -15.23 9.63 3.48
C ASP A 190 -14.60 8.78 2.37
N MET A 191 -13.77 9.37 1.52
CA MET A 191 -13.09 8.64 0.44
C MET A 191 -11.75 8.08 0.89
N VAL A 192 -11.46 6.83 0.56
CA VAL A 192 -10.18 6.19 0.85
C VAL A 192 -9.68 5.51 -0.42
N MET A 193 -8.49 5.90 -0.87
CA MET A 193 -7.81 5.25 -1.98
C MET A 193 -7.24 3.92 -1.49
N LEU A 194 -7.65 2.81 -2.11
CA LEU A 194 -7.16 1.49 -1.77
C LEU A 194 -5.83 1.22 -2.46
N VAL A 195 -5.01 0.40 -1.79
CA VAL A 195 -3.68 -0.02 -2.26
C VAL A 195 -2.81 1.21 -2.55
N PRO A 196 -2.42 1.96 -1.50
CA PRO A 196 -1.48 3.06 -1.65
C PRO A 196 -0.11 2.56 -2.11
N ASP A 197 0.65 3.42 -2.77
CA ASP A 197 2.08 3.19 -3.00
C ASP A 197 2.88 3.32 -1.68
N HIS A 198 4.14 2.90 -1.68
CA HIS A 198 4.97 2.91 -0.47
C HIS A 198 5.15 4.32 0.13
N SER A 199 5.33 5.33 -0.73
CA SER A 199 5.43 6.74 -0.34
C SER A 199 4.11 7.27 0.23
N GLU A 200 3.00 7.02 -0.46
CA GLU A 200 1.65 7.39 -0.03
C GLU A 200 1.32 6.77 1.35
N GLU A 201 1.61 5.48 1.51
CA GLU A 201 1.38 4.74 2.77
C GLU A 201 2.17 5.35 3.93
N GLY A 202 3.47 5.60 3.75
CA GLY A 202 4.32 6.21 4.78
C GLY A 202 3.79 7.58 5.21
N TYR A 203 3.37 8.36 4.23
CA TYR A 203 2.80 9.68 4.46
C TYR A 203 1.46 9.65 5.21
N LEU A 204 0.50 8.83 4.75
CA LEU A 204 -0.82 8.68 5.36
C LEU A 204 -0.71 8.16 6.81
N ARG A 205 0.22 7.23 7.07
CA ARG A 205 0.52 6.76 8.43
C ARG A 205 1.01 7.89 9.33
N ALA A 206 1.98 8.68 8.87
CA ALA A 206 2.53 9.79 9.65
C ALA A 206 1.44 10.81 10.03
N LYS A 207 0.52 11.13 9.10
CA LYS A 207 -0.62 12.01 9.37
C LYS A 207 -1.58 11.47 10.42
N LEU A 208 -2.01 10.21 10.28
CA LEU A 208 -2.93 9.58 11.23
C LEU A 208 -2.32 9.50 12.64
N MET A 209 -1.01 9.27 12.74
CA MET A 209 -0.29 9.24 14.02
C MET A 209 -0.22 10.60 14.73
N LYS A 210 0.02 11.70 13.98
CA LYS A 210 0.08 13.05 14.56
C LYS A 210 -1.24 13.41 15.27
N LYS A 211 -2.38 13.05 14.69
CA LYS A 211 -3.71 13.36 15.23
C LYS A 211 -4.07 12.52 16.46
N GLY A 212 -3.64 11.26 16.50
CA GLY A 212 -3.87 10.37 17.65
C GLY A 212 -3.17 10.81 18.95
N LYS A 213 -2.20 11.73 18.88
CA LYS A 213 -1.53 12.33 20.05
C LYS A 213 -2.22 13.60 20.57
N GLY A 214 -3.13 14.22 19.81
CA GLY A 214 -3.82 15.46 20.19
C GLY A 214 -5.21 15.28 20.84
N SER A 215 -5.61 14.03 21.13
CA SER A 215 -6.92 13.68 21.72
C SER A 215 -6.78 13.05 23.12
N ARG A 216 -5.73 13.39 23.86
CA ARG A 216 -5.55 13.01 25.26
C ARG A 216 -5.58 14.24 26.14
#